data_AF-A0A7X9BX55-F1
#
_entry.id   AF-A0A7X9BX55-F1
#
_cell.length_a   1.000
_cell.length_b   1.000
_cell.length_c   1.000
_cell.angle_alpha   90.00
_cell.angle_beta   90.00
_cell.angle_gamma   90.00
#
_symmetry.space_group_name_H-M   'P 1'
#
loop_
_entity.id
_entity.type
_entity.pdbx_description
1 polymer ?
#
loop_
_entity_poly.entity_id
_entity_poly.type
_entity_poly.pdbx_seq_one_letter_code
_entity_poly.pdbx_strand_id
1 'polypeptide(L)'
;MNKKIKEIVDKALGGGLLTGPELKELLAVDYLSEESFYIQYASRKMSIETTKGKGEIHGQVGLNVGLCPKNCEFCSFAAVNKVFDKPSQCSLEEVIEGCLDFEREGANAVYLMATATYKFEDFLKVGKEVRKALKTDIPLIANVGDFDYEGAKALRESGFTGIYHAIRLGEGVITRIDPKTRMETVKNAHKVGLVIGTCLEPVGPEHTLDELVEKTLITRDMKPGYSGAGRRITIPGSPLEKHGMRNYADMAHILAAVRLAMGYDVVGNCTHEPNLLGP
;
A
#
# COMPACT_ATOMS: atom_id res chain seq x y z
N MET A 1 -4.61 13.58 28.88
CA MET A 1 -5.49 13.73 27.70
C MET A 1 -5.73 15.19 27.29
N ASN A 2 -5.08 15.65 26.23
CA ASN A 2 -5.34 16.94 25.56
C ASN A 2 -6.76 17.01 24.96
N LYS A 3 -7.52 18.05 25.31
CA LYS A 3 -8.91 18.23 24.88
C LYS A 3 -9.07 18.29 23.36
N LYS A 4 -8.16 18.97 22.66
CA LYS A 4 -8.20 19.12 21.20
C LYS A 4 -7.98 17.79 20.49
N ILE A 5 -7.01 16.99 20.94
CA ILE A 5 -6.76 15.65 20.39
C ILE A 5 -7.98 14.76 20.60
N LYS A 6 -8.58 14.82 21.80
CA LYS A 6 -9.81 14.06 22.09
C LYS A 6 -10.95 14.44 21.14
N GLU A 7 -11.19 15.73 20.92
CA GLU A 7 -12.24 16.21 20.01
C GLU A 7 -12.04 15.73 18.56
N ILE A 8 -10.79 15.73 18.08
CA ILE A 8 -10.45 15.23 16.74
C ILE A 8 -10.74 13.72 16.64
N VAL A 9 -10.33 12.94 17.64
CA VAL A 9 -10.57 11.49 17.67
C VAL A 9 -12.06 11.18 17.78
N ASP A 10 -12.80 11.89 18.64
CA ASP A 10 -14.23 11.71 18.82
C ASP A 10 -14.99 12.03 17.52
N LYS A 11 -14.57 13.06 16.78
CA LYS A 11 -15.09 13.36 15.44
C LYS A 11 -14.91 12.19 14.48
N ALA A 12 -13.70 11.61 14.43
CA ALA A 12 -13.42 10.46 13.56
C ALA A 12 -14.26 9.24 13.91
N LEU A 13 -14.38 8.93 15.21
CA LEU A 13 -15.24 7.84 15.71
C LEU A 13 -16.74 8.10 15.48
N GLY A 14 -17.15 9.37 15.44
CA GLY A 14 -18.51 9.76 15.08
C GLY A 14 -18.82 9.68 13.57
N GLY A 15 -17.90 9.17 12.76
CA GLY A 15 -18.05 9.08 11.29
C GLY A 15 -17.63 10.35 10.54
N GLY A 16 -17.12 11.38 11.23
CA GLY A 16 -16.63 12.59 10.60
C GLY A 16 -15.26 12.39 9.93
N LEU A 17 -15.08 12.94 8.73
CA LEU A 17 -13.77 12.91 8.06
C LEU A 17 -12.82 13.96 8.62
N LEU A 18 -11.58 13.56 8.87
CA LEU A 18 -10.52 14.46 9.31
C LEU A 18 -10.05 15.38 8.17
N THR A 19 -9.87 16.65 8.50
CA THR A 19 -9.20 17.63 7.65
C THR A 19 -7.69 17.46 7.72
N GLY A 20 -6.95 18.04 6.76
CA GLY A 20 -5.49 18.04 6.78
C GLY A 20 -4.89 18.60 8.08
N PRO A 21 -5.33 19.76 8.58
CA PRO A 21 -4.86 20.29 9.85
C PRO A 21 -5.16 19.37 11.04
N GLU A 22 -6.36 18.78 11.12
CA GLU A 22 -6.69 17.84 12.20
C GLU A 22 -5.82 16.58 12.15
N LEU A 23 -5.59 16.01 10.96
CA LEU A 23 -4.66 14.88 10.80
C LEU A 23 -3.23 15.26 11.20
N LYS A 24 -2.78 16.46 10.83
CA LYS A 24 -1.44 16.96 11.22
C LYS A 24 -1.28 17.02 12.74
N GLU A 25 -2.32 17.46 13.44
CA GLU A 25 -2.33 17.50 14.92
C GLU A 25 -2.23 16.09 15.52
N LEU A 26 -2.92 15.10 14.96
CA LEU A 26 -2.78 13.71 15.42
C LEU A 26 -1.37 13.17 15.19
N LEU A 27 -0.82 13.36 13.99
CA LEU A 27 0.52 12.88 13.62
C LEU A 27 1.66 13.58 14.38
N ALA A 28 1.42 14.78 14.92
CA ALA A 28 2.39 15.54 15.69
C ALA A 28 2.47 15.12 17.16
N VAL A 29 1.56 14.27 17.63
CA VAL A 29 1.55 13.78 19.01
C VAL A 29 2.78 12.92 19.27
N ASP A 30 3.40 13.07 20.44
CA ASP A 30 4.49 12.20 20.85
C ASP A 30 3.99 10.74 20.90
N TYR A 31 4.64 9.85 20.15
CA TYR A 31 4.14 8.50 19.92
C TYR A 31 4.12 7.61 21.18
N LEU A 32 4.76 8.03 22.28
CA LEU A 32 4.76 7.34 23.58
C LEU A 32 3.88 8.04 24.64
N SER A 33 3.10 9.05 24.25
CA SER A 33 2.18 9.77 25.14
C SER A 33 0.85 9.05 25.37
N GLU A 34 0.13 9.47 26.43
CA GLU A 34 -1.24 9.05 26.71
C GLU A 34 -2.16 9.31 25.50
N GLU A 35 -2.00 10.45 24.84
CA GLU A 35 -2.73 10.85 23.65
C GLU A 35 -2.49 9.89 22.47
N SER A 36 -1.24 9.45 22.25
CA SER A 36 -0.91 8.47 21.21
C SER A 36 -1.61 7.13 21.46
N PHE A 37 -1.60 6.65 22.70
CA PHE A 37 -2.29 5.40 23.05
C PHE A 37 -3.81 5.51 22.87
N TYR A 38 -4.40 6.69 23.12
CA TYR A 38 -5.81 6.93 22.83
C TYR A 38 -6.13 6.93 21.34
N ILE A 39 -5.26 7.53 20.50
CA ILE A 39 -5.37 7.49 19.04
C ILE A 39 -5.31 6.03 18.54
N GLN A 40 -4.37 5.22 19.05
CA GLN A 40 -4.24 3.80 18.72
C GLN A 40 -5.46 2.98 19.17
N TYR A 41 -5.98 3.24 20.37
CA TYR A 41 -7.20 2.62 20.85
C TYR A 41 -8.40 2.92 19.95
N ALA A 42 -8.56 4.19 19.56
CA ALA A 42 -9.66 4.62 18.70
C ALA A 42 -9.54 4.02 17.29
N SER A 43 -8.33 3.98 16.71
CA SER A 43 -8.10 3.39 15.39
C SER A 43 -8.39 1.88 15.38
N ARG A 44 -8.06 1.17 16.48
CA ARG A 44 -8.38 -0.24 16.65
C ARG A 44 -9.88 -0.47 16.75
N LYS A 45 -10.61 0.38 17.49
CA LYS A 45 -12.08 0.33 17.54
C LYS A 45 -12.71 0.46 16.16
N MET A 46 -12.30 1.49 15.41
CA MET A 46 -12.78 1.71 14.05
C MET A 46 -12.50 0.50 13.15
N SER A 47 -11.29 -0.06 13.23
CA SER A 47 -10.92 -1.26 12.46
C SER A 47 -11.77 -2.48 12.82
N ILE A 48 -12.01 -2.76 14.12
CA ILE A 48 -12.88 -3.86 14.55
C ILE A 48 -14.30 -3.68 14.02
N GLU A 49 -14.82 -2.46 14.04
CA GLU A 49 -16.16 -2.16 13.55
C GLU A 49 -16.27 -2.39 12.03
N THR A 50 -15.33 -1.86 11.25
CA THR A 50 -15.36 -1.99 9.78
C THR A 50 -15.10 -3.41 9.31
N THR A 51 -14.20 -4.16 9.96
CA THR A 51 -13.87 -5.53 9.56
C THR A 51 -14.67 -6.61 10.30
N LYS A 52 -15.57 -6.22 11.20
CA LYS A 52 -16.30 -7.12 12.11
C LYS A 52 -15.34 -8.02 12.91
N GLY A 53 -14.20 -7.46 13.31
CA GLY A 53 -13.16 -8.14 14.07
C GLY A 53 -12.36 -9.19 13.27
N LYS A 54 -12.44 -9.20 11.94
CA LYS A 54 -11.71 -10.14 11.08
C LYS A 54 -10.50 -9.48 10.43
N GLY A 55 -9.50 -10.30 10.10
CA GLY A 55 -8.36 -9.94 9.27
C GLY A 55 -8.37 -10.74 7.97
N GLU A 56 -7.72 -10.22 6.95
CA GLU A 56 -7.49 -10.88 5.67
C GLU A 56 -5.99 -11.17 5.48
N ILE A 57 -5.67 -12.28 4.83
CA ILE A 57 -4.31 -12.68 4.50
C ILE A 57 -4.17 -12.65 2.99
N HIS A 58 -3.28 -11.78 2.49
CA HIS A 58 -3.04 -11.62 1.06
C HIS A 58 -1.68 -12.20 0.69
N GLY A 59 -1.67 -13.19 -0.20
CA GLY A 59 -0.45 -13.79 -0.73
C GLY A 59 0.17 -12.93 -1.85
N GLN A 60 1.50 -12.87 -1.92
CA GLN A 60 2.20 -12.08 -2.94
C GLN A 60 3.21 -12.95 -3.69
N VAL A 61 3.06 -13.03 -5.01
CA VAL A 61 3.97 -13.74 -5.91
C VAL A 61 4.71 -12.72 -6.77
N GLY A 62 6.04 -12.63 -6.59
CA GLY A 62 6.91 -11.80 -7.41
C GLY A 62 7.19 -12.47 -8.76
N LEU A 63 7.07 -11.72 -9.85
CA LEU A 63 7.30 -12.23 -11.21
C LEU A 63 8.74 -12.01 -11.67
N ASN A 64 9.37 -10.90 -11.27
CA ASN A 64 10.73 -10.60 -11.65
C ASN A 64 11.45 -9.69 -10.65
N VAL A 65 12.78 -9.73 -10.71
CA VAL A 65 13.67 -8.79 -10.02
C VAL A 65 14.70 -8.26 -10.99
N GLY A 66 15.30 -7.12 -10.67
CA GLY A 66 16.39 -6.54 -11.45
C GLY A 66 16.46 -5.03 -11.31
N LEU A 67 17.38 -4.42 -12.07
CA LEU A 67 17.66 -2.98 -12.06
C LEU A 67 16.53 -2.18 -12.74
N CYS A 68 15.56 -1.76 -11.93
CA CYS A 68 14.43 -0.96 -12.36
C CYS A 68 14.85 0.50 -12.66
N PRO A 69 14.55 1.03 -13.86
CA PRO A 69 14.99 2.37 -14.29
C PRO A 69 14.20 3.50 -13.61
N LYS A 70 13.14 3.19 -12.88
CA LYS A 70 12.34 4.17 -12.14
C LYS A 70 13.10 4.79 -10.96
N ASN A 71 14.24 4.19 -10.56
CA ASN A 71 15.19 4.74 -9.59
C ASN A 71 14.54 5.31 -8.33
N CYS A 72 13.58 4.57 -7.77
CA CYS A 72 13.00 4.92 -6.49
C CYS A 72 14.04 4.70 -5.40
N GLU A 73 14.52 5.76 -4.74
CA GLU A 73 15.65 5.68 -3.80
C GLU A 73 15.38 4.74 -2.60
N PHE A 74 14.12 4.48 -2.27
CA PHE A 74 13.69 3.55 -1.22
C PHE A 74 13.55 2.08 -1.65
N CYS A 75 13.68 1.76 -2.95
CA CYS A 75 13.32 0.44 -3.48
C CYS A 75 14.57 -0.42 -3.77
N SER A 76 14.60 -1.66 -3.29
CA SER A 76 15.72 -2.58 -3.53
C SER A 76 15.89 -2.92 -5.01
N PHE A 77 14.81 -2.93 -5.79
CA PHE A 77 14.85 -3.13 -7.23
C PHE A 77 15.33 -1.90 -8.00
N ALA A 78 15.50 -0.73 -7.39
CA ALA A 78 15.91 0.47 -8.11
C ALA A 78 17.37 0.37 -8.59
N ALA A 79 17.64 0.73 -9.85
CA ALA A 79 18.99 0.64 -10.40
C ALA A 79 20.01 1.49 -9.64
N VAL A 80 19.57 2.62 -9.07
CA VAL A 80 20.40 3.50 -8.21
C VAL A 80 20.92 2.79 -6.95
N ASN A 81 20.20 1.79 -6.43
CA ASN A 81 20.53 1.10 -5.18
C ASN A 81 21.38 -0.17 -5.37
N LYS A 82 21.51 -0.66 -6.61
CA LYS A 82 22.44 -1.75 -7.00
C LYS A 82 22.34 -3.04 -6.16
N VAL A 83 21.16 -3.35 -5.60
CA VAL A 83 20.95 -4.57 -4.79
C VAL A 83 20.88 -5.82 -5.66
N PHE A 84 20.16 -5.74 -6.78
CA PHE A 84 19.97 -6.86 -7.72
C PHE A 84 20.61 -6.53 -9.07
N ASP A 85 21.88 -6.89 -9.22
CA ASP A 85 22.67 -6.64 -10.44
C ASP A 85 22.36 -7.63 -11.58
N LYS A 86 21.83 -8.81 -11.25
CA LYS A 86 21.40 -9.83 -12.22
C LYS A 86 19.87 -9.88 -12.27
N PRO A 87 19.25 -9.58 -13.43
CA PRO A 87 17.81 -9.74 -13.57
C PRO A 87 17.45 -11.22 -13.56
N SER A 88 16.33 -11.55 -12.91
CA SER A 88 15.71 -12.87 -13.01
C SER A 88 14.21 -12.74 -13.09
N GLN A 89 13.58 -13.76 -13.64
CA GLN A 89 12.15 -13.86 -13.83
C GLN A 89 11.73 -15.29 -13.51
N CYS A 90 10.64 -15.43 -12.76
CA CYS A 90 10.05 -16.73 -12.45
C CYS A 90 9.43 -17.34 -13.71
N SER A 91 9.47 -18.67 -13.81
CA SER A 91 8.72 -19.39 -14.84
C SER A 91 7.22 -19.25 -14.60
N LEU A 92 6.42 -19.52 -15.64
CA LEU A 92 4.96 -19.51 -15.49
C LEU A 92 4.50 -20.60 -14.51
N GLU A 93 5.16 -21.75 -14.54
CA GLU A 93 4.87 -22.89 -13.67
C GLU A 93 5.10 -22.54 -12.20
N GLU A 94 6.22 -21.90 -11.86
CA GLU A 94 6.54 -21.45 -10.50
C GLU A 94 5.51 -20.43 -10.00
N VAL A 95 5.08 -19.50 -10.87
CA VAL A 95 4.07 -18.49 -10.52
C VAL A 95 2.72 -19.13 -10.25
N ILE A 96 2.29 -20.06 -11.11
CA ILE A 96 1.02 -20.79 -10.93
C ILE A 96 1.05 -21.62 -9.65
N GLU A 97 2.15 -22.35 -9.40
CA GLU A 97 2.32 -23.16 -8.18
C GLU A 97 2.22 -22.29 -6.92
N GLY A 98 2.94 -21.17 -6.86
CA GLY A 98 2.86 -20.24 -5.73
C GLY A 98 1.45 -19.66 -5.51
N CYS A 99 0.70 -19.39 -6.58
CA CYS A 99 -0.69 -18.93 -6.46
C CYS A 99 -1.63 -20.03 -5.93
N LEU A 100 -1.46 -21.28 -6.40
CA LEU A 100 -2.23 -22.43 -5.94
C LEU A 100 -1.90 -22.81 -4.50
N ASP A 101 -0.67 -22.58 -4.06
CA ASP A 101 -0.26 -22.73 -2.67
C ASP A 101 -1.02 -21.74 -1.79
N PHE A 102 -1.04 -20.45 -2.13
CA PHE A 102 -1.82 -19.47 -1.38
C PHE A 102 -3.32 -19.78 -1.35
N GLU A 103 -3.90 -20.23 -2.47
CA GLU A 103 -5.30 -20.66 -2.52
C GLU A 103 -5.56 -21.84 -1.57
N ARG A 104 -4.68 -22.86 -1.58
CA ARG A 104 -4.80 -24.05 -0.74
C ARG A 104 -4.67 -23.73 0.75
N GLU A 105 -3.78 -22.82 1.11
CA GLU A 105 -3.56 -22.38 2.49
C GLU A 105 -4.63 -21.37 2.97
N GLY A 106 -5.59 -21.00 2.11
CA GLY A 106 -6.75 -20.18 2.49
C GLY A 106 -6.49 -18.68 2.47
N ALA A 107 -5.59 -18.18 1.62
CA ALA A 107 -5.44 -16.76 1.39
C ALA A 107 -6.76 -16.12 0.92
N ASN A 108 -6.99 -14.87 1.31
CA ASN A 108 -8.16 -14.09 0.92
C ASN A 108 -7.99 -13.39 -0.43
N ALA A 109 -6.75 -13.19 -0.88
CA ALA A 109 -6.41 -12.65 -2.18
C ALA A 109 -4.98 -13.05 -2.58
N VAL A 110 -4.69 -13.06 -3.88
CA VAL A 110 -3.36 -13.33 -4.43
C VAL A 110 -2.91 -12.16 -5.29
N TYR A 111 -1.69 -11.69 -5.09
CA TYR A 111 -1.09 -10.56 -5.80
C TYR A 111 -0.03 -11.08 -6.76
N LEU A 112 -0.08 -10.62 -8.01
CA LEU A 112 1.02 -10.75 -8.94
C LEU A 112 1.80 -9.45 -8.97
N MET A 113 3.07 -9.51 -8.61
CA MET A 113 3.92 -8.33 -8.45
C MET A 113 5.03 -8.30 -9.48
N ALA A 114 5.10 -7.20 -10.22
CA ALA A 114 6.09 -7.01 -11.26
C ALA A 114 6.81 -5.67 -11.10
N THR A 115 8.11 -5.67 -11.36
CA THR A 115 8.86 -4.42 -11.49
C THR A 115 8.47 -3.69 -12.79
N ALA A 116 8.82 -2.42 -12.91
CA ALA A 116 8.50 -1.63 -14.11
C ALA A 116 9.23 -2.07 -15.39
N THR A 117 10.12 -3.05 -15.32
CA THR A 117 10.80 -3.63 -16.50
C THR A 117 10.05 -4.84 -17.07
N TYR A 118 9.07 -5.37 -16.35
CA TYR A 118 8.24 -6.47 -16.83
C TYR A 118 7.29 -5.97 -17.90
N LYS A 119 7.24 -6.63 -19.05
CA LYS A 119 6.37 -6.24 -20.17
C LYS A 119 4.91 -6.43 -19.78
N PHE A 120 4.10 -5.41 -20.00
CA PHE A 120 2.70 -5.44 -19.60
C PHE A 120 1.91 -6.52 -20.34
N GLU A 121 2.20 -6.77 -21.61
CA GLU A 121 1.56 -7.83 -22.40
C GLU A 121 1.86 -9.22 -21.85
N ASP A 122 3.07 -9.44 -21.34
CA ASP A 122 3.44 -10.70 -20.71
C ASP A 122 2.79 -10.82 -19.32
N PHE A 123 2.63 -9.71 -18.59
CA PHE A 123 1.90 -9.69 -17.31
C PHE A 123 0.44 -10.13 -17.49
N LEU A 124 -0.21 -9.65 -18.55
CA LEU A 124 -1.58 -10.05 -18.89
C LEU A 124 -1.68 -11.54 -19.24
N LYS A 125 -0.71 -12.10 -19.98
CA LYS A 125 -0.68 -13.54 -20.28
C LYS A 125 -0.55 -14.37 -19.01
N VAL A 126 0.38 -14.00 -18.12
CA VAL A 126 0.55 -14.67 -16.83
C VAL A 126 -0.73 -14.59 -16.01
N GLY A 127 -1.35 -13.41 -15.91
CA GLY A 127 -2.62 -13.23 -15.20
C GLY A 127 -3.74 -14.14 -15.70
N LYS A 128 -3.88 -14.29 -17.03
CA LYS A 128 -4.87 -15.19 -17.65
C LYS A 128 -4.63 -16.66 -17.28
N GLU A 129 -3.38 -17.12 -17.37
CA GLU A 129 -3.05 -18.51 -17.06
C GLU A 129 -3.19 -18.81 -15.56
N VAL A 130 -2.78 -17.88 -14.68
CA VAL A 130 -3.01 -17.98 -13.23
C VAL A 130 -4.50 -18.04 -12.93
N ARG A 131 -5.30 -17.14 -13.52
CA ARG A 131 -6.75 -17.12 -13.32
C ARG A 131 -7.40 -18.44 -13.73
N LYS A 132 -6.96 -19.02 -14.84
CA LYS A 132 -7.44 -20.32 -15.36
C LYS A 132 -7.04 -21.49 -14.45
N ALA A 133 -5.88 -21.41 -13.80
CA ALA A 133 -5.37 -22.47 -12.93
C ALA A 133 -6.03 -22.49 -11.54
N LEU A 134 -6.26 -21.31 -10.96
CA LEU A 134 -6.92 -21.15 -9.66
C LEU A 134 -8.32 -21.78 -9.66
N LYS A 135 -8.67 -22.47 -8.57
CA LYS A 135 -9.85 -23.33 -8.46
C LYS A 135 -11.06 -22.63 -7.84
N THR A 136 -10.85 -21.46 -7.25
CA THR A 136 -11.85 -20.66 -6.53
C THR A 136 -11.92 -19.25 -7.11
N ASP A 137 -12.93 -18.47 -6.71
CA ASP A 137 -13.04 -17.05 -7.08
C ASP A 137 -12.13 -16.14 -6.23
N ILE A 138 -11.02 -16.67 -5.68
CA ILE A 138 -10.04 -15.88 -4.93
C ILE A 138 -9.61 -14.65 -5.75
N PRO A 139 -9.74 -13.43 -5.19
CA PRO A 139 -9.36 -12.19 -5.86
C PRO A 139 -7.91 -12.21 -6.33
N LEU A 140 -7.72 -11.93 -7.62
CA LEU A 140 -6.40 -11.73 -8.22
C LEU A 140 -6.11 -10.23 -8.33
N ILE A 141 -5.02 -9.78 -7.71
CA ILE A 141 -4.65 -8.36 -7.61
C ILE A 141 -3.39 -8.08 -8.43
N ALA A 142 -3.45 -7.07 -9.30
CA ALA A 142 -2.31 -6.65 -10.12
C ALA A 142 -1.46 -5.60 -9.39
N ASN A 143 -0.19 -5.90 -9.13
CA ASN A 143 0.79 -4.93 -8.65
C ASN A 143 1.86 -4.74 -9.74
N VAL A 144 1.50 -3.89 -10.71
CA VAL A 144 2.28 -3.65 -11.94
C VAL A 144 2.48 -2.13 -12.13
N GLY A 145 3.33 -1.76 -13.10
CA GLY A 145 3.56 -0.38 -13.47
C GLY A 145 2.29 0.35 -13.95
N ASP A 146 2.46 1.64 -14.24
CA ASP A 146 1.38 2.50 -14.75
C ASP A 146 0.80 2.01 -16.07
N PHE A 147 -0.50 2.22 -16.26
CA PHE A 147 -1.24 1.82 -17.45
C PHE A 147 -2.35 2.83 -17.80
N ASP A 148 -2.75 2.84 -19.06
CA ASP A 148 -3.84 3.67 -19.56
C ASP A 148 -5.21 2.98 -19.42
N TYR A 149 -6.24 3.57 -20.01
CA TYR A 149 -7.59 3.02 -19.94
C TYR A 149 -7.74 1.66 -20.63
N GLU A 150 -7.06 1.44 -21.77
CA GLU A 150 -7.11 0.14 -22.45
C GLU A 150 -6.36 -0.91 -21.64
N GLY A 151 -5.23 -0.55 -21.00
CA GLY A 151 -4.54 -1.41 -20.06
C GLY A 151 -5.40 -1.80 -18.86
N ALA A 152 -6.20 -0.87 -18.32
CA ALA A 152 -7.13 -1.17 -17.24
C ALA A 152 -8.22 -2.18 -17.66
N LYS A 153 -8.79 -2.04 -18.87
CA LYS A 153 -9.72 -3.03 -19.42
C LYS A 153 -9.04 -4.39 -19.62
N ALA A 154 -7.84 -4.39 -20.17
CA ALA A 154 -7.10 -5.62 -20.42
C ALA A 154 -6.81 -6.39 -19.11
N LEU A 155 -6.51 -5.68 -17.99
CA LEU A 155 -6.40 -6.30 -16.67
C LEU A 155 -7.72 -6.96 -16.25
N ARG A 156 -8.85 -6.25 -16.37
CA ARG A 156 -10.17 -6.81 -16.06
C ARG A 156 -10.49 -8.06 -16.87
N GLU A 157 -10.28 -8.00 -18.18
CA GLU A 157 -10.51 -9.12 -19.11
C GLU A 157 -9.57 -10.31 -18.84
N SER A 158 -8.41 -10.05 -18.23
CA SER A 158 -7.46 -11.09 -17.83
C SER A 158 -7.81 -11.75 -16.49
N GLY A 159 -8.89 -11.30 -15.83
CA GLY A 159 -9.38 -11.90 -14.59
C GLY A 159 -8.94 -11.19 -13.31
N PHE A 160 -8.32 -10.01 -13.40
CA PHE A 160 -7.96 -9.25 -12.21
C PHE A 160 -9.18 -8.58 -11.57
N THR A 161 -9.25 -8.69 -10.24
CA THR A 161 -10.31 -8.10 -9.41
C THR A 161 -9.94 -6.69 -8.96
N GLY A 162 -8.66 -6.42 -8.77
CA GLY A 162 -8.16 -5.11 -8.33
C GLY A 162 -6.70 -4.89 -8.66
N ILE A 163 -6.18 -3.75 -8.20
CA ILE A 163 -4.78 -3.37 -8.34
C ILE A 163 -4.20 -2.94 -7.00
N TYR A 164 -2.88 -3.04 -6.85
CA TYR A 164 -2.15 -2.28 -5.85
C TYR A 164 -1.42 -1.12 -6.53
N HIS A 165 -1.72 0.11 -6.12
CA HIS A 165 -1.08 1.28 -6.72
C HIS A 165 -1.03 2.46 -5.75
N ALA A 166 0.17 2.95 -5.47
CA ALA A 166 0.42 4.04 -4.53
C ALA A 166 0.99 5.28 -5.21
N ILE A 167 0.60 6.46 -4.71
CA ILE A 167 1.35 7.69 -4.90
C ILE A 167 2.26 7.79 -3.67
N ARG A 168 3.52 7.42 -3.82
CA ARG A 168 4.40 7.24 -2.68
C ARG A 168 4.86 8.56 -2.08
N LEU A 169 5.33 8.47 -0.85
CA LEU A 169 6.13 9.53 -0.24
C LEU A 169 7.39 9.76 -1.09
N GLY A 170 7.66 11.03 -1.39
CA GLY A 170 8.71 11.48 -2.31
C GLY A 170 8.50 11.17 -3.80
N GLU A 171 7.33 10.67 -4.23
CA GLU A 171 7.06 10.41 -5.67
C GLU A 171 7.27 11.68 -6.52
N GLY A 172 7.94 11.55 -7.67
CA GLY A 172 8.39 12.68 -8.51
C GLY A 172 9.65 13.41 -8.04
N VAL A 173 10.10 13.20 -6.80
CA VAL A 173 11.32 13.83 -6.25
C VAL A 173 12.45 12.81 -6.10
N ILE A 174 12.22 11.76 -5.31
CA ILE A 174 13.18 10.66 -5.07
C ILE A 174 12.90 9.44 -5.97
N THR A 175 12.08 9.65 -6.99
CA THR A 175 11.67 8.65 -7.97
C THR A 175 11.60 9.31 -9.35
N ARG A 176 11.73 8.53 -10.42
CA ARG A 176 11.58 9.02 -11.81
C ARG A 176 10.17 8.81 -12.36
N ILE A 177 9.16 8.97 -11.50
CA ILE A 177 7.76 8.73 -11.85
C ILE A 177 6.99 10.00 -11.57
N ASP A 178 6.22 10.48 -12.55
CA ASP A 178 5.34 11.62 -12.39
C ASP A 178 4.10 11.20 -11.56
N PRO A 179 3.82 11.85 -10.42
CA PRO A 179 2.62 11.59 -9.63
C PRO A 179 1.32 11.71 -10.45
N LYS A 180 1.27 12.55 -11.48
CA LYS A 180 0.08 12.66 -12.35
C LYS A 180 -0.21 11.37 -13.11
N THR A 181 0.84 10.66 -13.53
CA THR A 181 0.70 9.36 -14.19
C THR A 181 0.05 8.34 -13.26
N ARG A 182 0.49 8.30 -11.99
CA ARG A 182 -0.12 7.45 -10.94
C ARG A 182 -1.60 7.72 -10.77
N MET A 183 -1.96 9.01 -10.70
CA MET A 183 -3.35 9.44 -10.53
C MET A 183 -4.22 9.03 -11.72
N GLU A 184 -3.72 9.16 -12.95
CA GLU A 184 -4.48 8.72 -14.14
C GLU A 184 -4.59 7.19 -14.20
N THR A 185 -3.55 6.42 -13.80
CA THR A 185 -3.63 4.96 -13.66
C THR A 185 -4.78 4.55 -12.73
N VAL A 186 -4.86 5.17 -11.55
CA VAL A 186 -5.90 4.86 -10.55
C VAL A 186 -7.29 5.25 -11.04
N LYS A 187 -7.41 6.40 -11.71
CA LYS A 187 -8.66 6.81 -12.35
C LYS A 187 -9.10 5.84 -13.45
N ASN A 188 -8.17 5.33 -14.26
CA ASN A 188 -8.46 4.34 -15.28
C ASN A 188 -8.94 3.02 -14.68
N ALA A 189 -8.32 2.56 -13.60
CA ALA A 189 -8.74 1.38 -12.86
C ALA A 189 -10.17 1.52 -12.30
N HIS A 190 -10.52 2.68 -11.73
CA HIS A 190 -11.88 2.97 -11.29
C HIS A 190 -12.91 2.92 -12.43
N LYS A 191 -12.59 3.46 -13.61
CA LYS A 191 -13.51 3.46 -14.77
C LYS A 191 -13.95 2.05 -15.18
N VAL A 192 -13.11 1.05 -14.94
CA VAL A 192 -13.40 -0.37 -15.24
C VAL A 192 -13.80 -1.17 -13.99
N GLY A 193 -13.92 -0.52 -12.83
CA GLY A 193 -14.35 -1.09 -11.56
C GLY A 193 -13.31 -1.92 -10.80
N LEU A 194 -12.03 -1.85 -11.17
CA LEU A 194 -10.97 -2.53 -10.41
C LEU A 194 -10.90 -1.95 -8.99
N VAL A 195 -10.89 -2.81 -7.98
CA VAL A 195 -10.70 -2.38 -6.58
C VAL A 195 -9.27 -1.85 -6.40
N ILE A 196 -9.12 -0.72 -5.71
CA ILE A 196 -7.81 -0.11 -5.46
C ILE A 196 -7.32 -0.51 -4.07
N GLY A 197 -6.13 -1.08 -3.99
CA GLY A 197 -5.34 -1.17 -2.76
C GLY A 197 -4.23 -0.13 -2.77
N THR A 198 -4.07 0.62 -1.68
CA THR A 198 -3.04 1.65 -1.57
C THR A 198 -2.80 2.06 -0.13
N CYS A 199 -1.57 2.34 0.27
CA CYS A 199 -1.23 2.73 1.64
C CYS A 199 -0.34 4.01 1.62
N LEU A 200 -0.22 4.70 2.75
CA LEU A 200 0.77 5.75 2.96
C LEU A 200 2.15 5.10 3.05
N GLU A 201 2.96 5.18 2.00
CA GLU A 201 4.23 4.44 1.95
C GLU A 201 5.29 5.04 1.00
N PRO A 202 6.57 4.70 1.18
CA PRO A 202 7.14 4.12 2.40
C PRO A 202 7.48 5.22 3.43
N VAL A 203 7.02 5.07 4.67
CA VAL A 203 7.22 6.04 5.75
C VAL A 203 8.62 5.90 6.35
N GLY A 204 9.49 6.85 6.06
CA GLY A 204 10.82 7.02 6.67
C GLY A 204 10.93 8.26 7.59
N PRO A 205 12.03 8.39 8.37
CA PRO A 205 12.31 9.56 9.22
C PRO A 205 12.47 10.89 8.47
N GLU A 206 12.81 10.84 7.19
CA GLU A 206 13.01 12.01 6.33
C GLU A 206 11.73 12.76 5.94
N HIS A 207 10.55 12.11 6.05
CA HIS A 207 9.30 12.71 5.61
C HIS A 207 8.76 13.70 6.65
N THR A 208 8.24 14.81 6.14
CA THR A 208 7.63 15.86 6.95
C THR A 208 6.18 15.52 7.30
N LEU A 209 5.65 16.09 8.38
CA LEU A 209 4.23 15.94 8.71
C LEU A 209 3.31 16.42 7.59
N ASP A 210 3.67 17.49 6.89
CA ASP A 210 2.87 18.01 5.77
C ASP A 210 2.79 17.02 4.62
N GLU A 211 3.89 16.33 4.31
CA GLU A 211 3.91 15.29 3.29
C GLU A 211 3.09 14.05 3.70
N LEU A 212 3.19 13.62 4.97
CA LEU A 212 2.37 12.52 5.48
C LEU A 212 0.88 12.86 5.38
N VAL A 213 0.49 14.08 5.72
CA VAL A 213 -0.88 14.58 5.58
C VAL A 213 -1.31 14.59 4.12
N GLU A 214 -0.53 15.22 3.24
CA GLU A 214 -0.83 15.32 1.81
C GLU A 214 -1.06 13.92 1.20
N LYS A 215 -0.13 12.99 1.40
CA LYS A 215 -0.24 11.64 0.84
C LYS A 215 -1.38 10.84 1.46
N THR A 216 -1.65 11.00 2.75
CA THR A 216 -2.82 10.35 3.38
C THR A 216 -4.13 10.84 2.77
N LEU A 217 -4.26 12.14 2.53
CA LEU A 217 -5.46 12.70 1.90
C LEU A 217 -5.61 12.23 0.45
N ILE A 218 -4.52 12.20 -0.32
CA ILE A 218 -4.52 11.62 -1.67
C ILE A 218 -4.96 10.16 -1.63
N THR A 219 -4.37 9.34 -0.75
CA THR A 219 -4.72 7.94 -0.55
C THR A 219 -6.19 7.76 -0.19
N ARG A 220 -6.77 8.61 0.66
CA ARG A 220 -8.20 8.60 0.95
C ARG A 220 -9.05 8.94 -0.27
N ASP A 221 -8.67 9.98 -1.02
CA ASP A 221 -9.42 10.44 -2.18
C ASP A 221 -9.38 9.44 -3.35
N MET A 222 -8.42 8.52 -3.35
CA MET A 222 -8.38 7.36 -4.25
C MET A 222 -9.48 6.33 -3.96
N LYS A 223 -10.23 6.45 -2.84
CA LYS A 223 -11.31 5.55 -2.44
C LYS A 223 -10.93 4.07 -2.49
N PRO A 224 -9.90 3.65 -1.74
CA PRO A 224 -9.42 2.28 -1.82
C PRO A 224 -10.32 1.31 -1.04
N GLY A 225 -10.28 0.03 -1.43
CA GLY A 225 -10.94 -1.05 -0.67
C GLY A 225 -10.24 -1.31 0.68
N TYR A 226 -8.93 -1.08 0.73
CA TYR A 226 -8.14 -1.07 1.95
C TYR A 226 -7.02 -0.04 1.86
N SER A 227 -6.62 0.51 3.01
CA SER A 227 -5.45 1.37 3.11
C SER A 227 -4.64 1.11 4.36
N GLY A 228 -3.70 1.98 4.72
CA GLY A 228 -2.83 1.81 5.88
C GLY A 228 -1.53 2.58 5.71
N ALA A 229 -0.47 2.12 6.37
CA ALA A 229 0.85 2.73 6.28
C ALA A 229 1.95 1.66 6.24
N GLY A 230 2.91 1.86 5.33
CA GLY A 230 4.06 0.96 5.16
C GLY A 230 5.36 1.67 5.57
N ARG A 231 6.16 1.06 6.43
CA ARG A 231 7.44 1.61 6.89
C ARG A 231 8.50 1.50 5.79
N ARG A 232 9.35 2.52 5.64
CA ARG A 232 10.55 2.42 4.79
C ARG A 232 11.58 1.49 5.42
N ILE A 233 12.02 0.51 4.64
CA ILE A 233 13.15 -0.37 4.99
C ILE A 233 14.44 0.28 4.52
N THR A 234 15.45 0.35 5.40
CA THR A 234 16.77 0.85 5.04
C THR A 234 17.49 -0.17 4.18
N ILE A 235 17.98 0.30 3.03
CA ILE A 235 18.82 -0.46 2.12
C ILE A 235 20.27 0.02 2.34
N PRO A 236 21.20 -0.87 2.75
CA PRO A 236 22.61 -0.51 2.89
C PRO A 236 23.19 0.07 1.59
N GLY A 237 23.91 1.19 1.69
CA GLY A 237 24.49 1.91 0.56
C GLY A 237 23.52 2.74 -0.28
N SER A 238 22.22 2.76 0.05
CA SER A 238 21.23 3.58 -0.67
C SER A 238 21.30 5.06 -0.29
N PRO A 239 20.81 5.98 -1.15
CA PRO A 239 20.75 7.42 -0.82
C PRO A 239 20.01 7.75 0.48
N LEU A 240 19.04 6.92 0.87
CA LEU A 240 18.21 7.11 2.06
C LEU A 240 18.76 6.43 3.31
N GLU A 241 19.86 5.67 3.21
CA GLU A 241 20.44 4.94 4.36
C GLU A 241 20.72 5.85 5.55
N LYS A 242 21.24 7.05 5.28
CA LYS A 242 21.61 8.08 6.28
C LYS A 242 20.46 8.49 7.21
N HIS A 243 19.21 8.26 6.81
CA HIS A 243 18.04 8.61 7.60
C HIS A 243 17.63 7.49 8.58
N GLY A 244 18.17 6.28 8.43
CA GLY A 244 17.75 5.12 9.25
C GLY A 244 16.30 4.71 8.96
N MET A 245 15.65 4.08 9.94
CA MET A 245 14.25 3.64 9.87
C MET A 245 13.48 4.12 11.11
N ARG A 246 12.18 4.35 10.95
CA ARG A 246 11.28 4.55 12.10
C ARG A 246 11.14 3.25 12.91
N ASN A 247 10.96 3.37 14.21
CA ASN A 247 10.69 2.20 15.06
C ASN A 247 9.21 1.78 14.96
N TYR A 248 8.86 0.61 15.48
CA TYR A 248 7.48 0.10 15.38
C TYR A 248 6.47 0.88 16.22
N ALA A 249 6.86 1.46 17.36
CA ALA A 249 5.94 2.25 18.18
C ALA A 249 5.53 3.56 17.49
N ASP A 250 6.49 4.22 16.84
CA ASP A 250 6.25 5.39 16.00
C ASP A 250 5.36 5.03 14.79
N MET A 251 5.63 3.91 14.12
CA MET A 251 4.77 3.43 13.02
C MET A 251 3.35 3.08 13.49
N ALA A 252 3.17 2.50 14.67
CA ALA A 252 1.85 2.19 15.22
C ALA A 252 1.03 3.47 15.45
N HIS A 253 1.68 4.54 15.93
CA HIS A 253 1.07 5.85 16.06
C HIS A 253 0.66 6.44 14.69
N ILE A 254 1.58 6.47 13.72
CA ILE A 254 1.30 6.98 12.36
C ILE A 254 0.14 6.21 11.72
N LEU A 255 0.20 4.88 11.79
CA LEU A 255 -0.84 4.01 11.25
C LEU A 255 -2.20 4.25 11.89
N ALA A 256 -2.24 4.49 13.20
CA ALA A 256 -3.48 4.81 13.90
C ALA A 256 -4.08 6.14 13.45
N ALA A 257 -3.26 7.19 13.30
CA ALA A 257 -3.71 8.47 12.78
C ALA A 257 -4.21 8.35 11.33
N VAL A 258 -3.49 7.61 10.49
CA VAL A 258 -3.91 7.31 9.10
C VAL A 258 -5.25 6.57 9.10
N ARG A 259 -5.41 5.51 9.89
CA ARG A 259 -6.67 4.75 9.96
C ARG A 259 -7.87 5.64 10.27
N LEU A 260 -7.74 6.53 11.24
CA LEU A 260 -8.80 7.48 11.60
C LEU A 260 -9.09 8.47 10.46
N ALA A 261 -8.07 8.91 9.73
CA ALA A 261 -8.25 9.80 8.59
C ALA A 261 -8.96 9.14 7.39
N MET A 262 -8.79 7.83 7.20
CA MET A 262 -9.44 7.07 6.13
C MET A 262 -10.96 6.95 6.32
N GLY A 263 -11.45 7.07 7.56
CA GLY A 263 -12.86 6.95 7.89
C GLY A 263 -13.42 5.53 7.74
N TYR A 264 -14.75 5.42 7.90
CA TYR A 264 -15.46 4.13 7.93
C TYR A 264 -15.70 3.51 6.54
N ASP A 265 -15.67 4.33 5.47
CA ASP A 265 -15.90 3.85 4.09
C ASP A 265 -14.75 2.95 3.59
N VAL A 266 -13.54 3.13 4.12
CA VAL A 266 -12.41 2.25 3.84
C VAL A 266 -12.40 1.14 4.88
N VAL A 267 -12.69 -0.08 4.42
CA VAL A 267 -12.94 -1.23 5.30
C VAL A 267 -11.64 -1.78 5.88
N GLY A 268 -10.67 -2.10 5.01
CA GLY A 268 -9.42 -2.75 5.41
C GLY A 268 -8.34 -1.76 5.85
N ASN A 269 -7.55 -2.18 6.85
CA ASN A 269 -6.35 -1.46 7.30
C ASN A 269 -5.13 -2.37 7.23
N CYS A 270 -4.09 -1.92 6.54
CA CYS A 270 -2.85 -2.61 6.21
C CYS A 270 -1.72 -2.12 7.13
N THR A 271 -0.80 -3.00 7.47
CA THR A 271 0.52 -2.60 7.96
C THR A 271 1.58 -3.33 7.16
N HIS A 272 2.62 -2.61 6.76
CA HIS A 272 3.79 -3.20 6.11
C HIS A 272 5.07 -2.74 6.81
N GLU A 273 5.95 -3.64 7.24
CA GLU A 273 5.82 -5.11 7.29
C GLU A 273 4.77 -5.57 8.32
N PRO A 274 4.15 -6.76 8.15
CA PRO A 274 3.29 -7.36 9.15
C PRO A 274 4.02 -7.50 10.49
N ASN A 275 3.43 -6.97 11.56
CA ASN A 275 4.02 -7.02 12.90
C ASN A 275 2.93 -7.04 13.98
N LEU A 276 3.28 -7.46 15.20
CA LEU A 276 2.34 -7.61 16.32
C LEU A 276 1.74 -6.29 16.82
N LEU A 277 2.39 -5.15 16.54
CA LEU A 277 1.90 -3.81 16.90
C LEU A 277 1.00 -3.22 15.79
N GLY A 278 0.86 -3.94 14.68
CA GLY A 278 -0.12 -3.66 13.65
C GLY A 278 -1.57 -3.75 14.17
N PRO A 279 -2.52 -3.13 13.47
CA PRO A 279 -3.89 -2.94 13.91
C PRO A 279 -4.74 -4.20 13.82
#